data_AF-A0AAV8ZXV8-F1
#
_entry.id   AF-A0AAV8ZXV8-F1
#
_cell.length_a   1.000
_cell.length_b   1.000
_cell.length_c   1.000
_cell.angle_alpha   90.00
_cell.angle_beta   90.00
_cell.angle_gamma   90.00
#
_symmetry.space_group_name_H-M   'P 1'
#
loop_
_entity.id
_entity.type
_entity.pdbx_description
1 polymer ?
#
loop_
_entity_poly.entity_id
_entity_poly.type
_entity_poly.pdbx_seq_one_letter_code
_entity_poly.pdbx_strand_id
1 'polypeptide(L)'
;MIVSKINSIISQPKLQSKGSIGVLDIFGFENFDVNSFEQLCINYANENLQQFFVQHIFKLEQEYYTKEGINWSNIPFIDNQDILDMIGLKPLNLFSLIDEESKFPKGTDFSMLSKLHNQHNKKNTVSKTKI
;
A
#
# COMPACT_ATOMS: atom_id res chain seq x y z
N MET A 1 -18.44 -16.92 13.06
CA MET A 1 -17.83 -15.57 13.11
C MET A 1 -18.88 -14.52 12.76
N ILE A 2 -18.82 -13.32 13.35
CA ILE A 2 -19.83 -12.26 13.22
C ILE A 2 -20.06 -11.86 11.75
N VAL A 3 -18.99 -11.65 10.98
CA VAL A 3 -19.05 -11.28 9.55
C VAL A 3 -19.84 -12.31 8.73
N SER A 4 -19.60 -13.60 8.92
CA SER A 4 -20.31 -14.67 8.19
C SER A 4 -21.82 -14.64 8.46
N LYS A 5 -22.22 -14.34 9.71
CA LYS A 5 -23.63 -14.26 10.10
C LYS A 5 -24.30 -13.04 9.45
N ILE A 6 -23.64 -11.89 9.49
CA ILE A 6 -24.10 -10.67 8.80
C ILE A 6 -24.28 -10.94 7.30
N ASN A 7 -23.27 -11.52 6.65
CA ASN A 7 -23.31 -11.83 5.22
C ASN A 7 -24.44 -12.80 4.86
N SER A 8 -24.73 -13.80 5.69
CA SER A 8 -25.84 -14.74 5.44
C SER A 8 -27.23 -14.09 5.50
N ILE A 9 -27.36 -12.96 6.21
CA ILE A 9 -28.63 -12.22 6.34
C ILE A 9 -28.77 -11.16 5.24
N ILE A 10 -27.67 -10.46 4.91
CA ILE A 10 -27.68 -9.35 3.95
C ILE A 10 -27.60 -9.84 2.50
N SER A 11 -26.94 -10.97 2.24
CA SER A 11 -26.78 -11.49 0.87
C SER A 11 -28.10 -12.02 0.35
N GLN A 12 -28.70 -11.30 -0.60
CA GLN A 12 -29.88 -11.79 -1.31
C GLN A 12 -29.50 -12.84 -2.35
N PRO A 13 -30.35 -13.85 -2.64
CA PRO A 13 -30.16 -14.76 -3.76
C PRO A 13 -29.99 -13.94 -5.04
N LYS A 14 -28.92 -14.23 -5.80
CA LYS A 14 -28.55 -13.51 -7.03
C LYS A 14 -29.66 -13.60 -8.10
N LEU A 15 -30.67 -12.74 -8.02
CA LEU A 15 -31.31 -12.23 -9.22
C LEU A 15 -30.20 -11.55 -10.01
N GLN A 16 -29.95 -11.96 -11.25
CA GLN A 16 -28.85 -11.49 -12.10
C GLN A 16 -28.74 -9.96 -12.09
N SER A 17 -27.94 -9.40 -11.17
CA SER A 17 -27.79 -7.95 -11.03
C SER A 17 -26.71 -7.50 -12.01
N LYS A 18 -27.04 -6.52 -12.85
CA LYS A 18 -26.14 -6.01 -13.91
C LYS A 18 -24.96 -5.16 -13.37
N GLY A 19 -24.86 -4.93 -12.06
CA GLY A 19 -23.76 -4.18 -11.45
C GLY A 19 -23.83 -4.17 -9.92
N SER A 20 -22.76 -3.69 -9.29
CA SER A 20 -22.64 -3.50 -7.84
C SER A 20 -21.94 -2.17 -7.53
N ILE A 21 -22.30 -1.54 -6.41
CA ILE A 21 -21.62 -0.35 -5.87
C ILE A 21 -20.84 -0.79 -4.64
N GLY A 22 -19.53 -0.50 -4.62
CA GLY A 22 -18.67 -0.73 -3.47
C GLY A 22 -18.47 0.55 -2.68
N VAL A 23 -18.51 0.44 -1.35
CA VAL A 23 -18.11 1.51 -0.43
C VAL A 23 -16.88 1.01 0.32
N LEU A 24 -15.82 1.82 0.32
CA LEU A 24 -14.57 1.52 1.02
C LEU A 24 -14.44 2.47 2.20
N ASP A 25 -14.31 1.90 3.40
CA ASP A 25 -14.04 2.60 4.65
C ASP A 25 -12.88 1.89 5.34
N ILE A 26 -11.73 2.57 5.44
CA ILE A 26 -10.48 2.04 5.98
C ILE A 26 -9.83 3.08 6.89
N PHE A 27 -8.93 2.62 7.76
CA PHE A 27 -8.10 3.53 8.55
C PHE A 27 -7.23 4.42 7.66
N GLY A 28 -7.14 5.70 8.01
CA GLY A 28 -6.21 6.64 7.39
C GLY A 28 -4.76 6.41 7.83
N PHE A 29 -3.84 7.19 7.27
CA PHE A 29 -2.43 7.14 7.64
C PHE A 29 -2.21 7.49 9.12
N GLU A 30 -1.45 6.66 9.83
CA GLU A 30 -1.16 6.81 11.26
C GLU A 30 0.32 7.15 11.49
N ASN A 31 0.58 8.05 12.44
CA ASN A 31 1.93 8.40 12.88
C ASN A 31 1.96 8.66 14.39
N PHE A 32 2.46 7.69 15.14
CA PHE A 32 2.64 7.77 16.59
C PHE A 32 4.11 7.88 16.98
N ASP A 33 4.39 8.09 18.27
CA ASP A 33 5.75 8.09 18.82
C ASP A 33 6.48 6.76 18.56
N VAL A 34 5.74 5.65 18.64
CA VAL A 34 6.20 4.32 18.26
C VAL A 34 5.16 3.69 17.34
N ASN A 35 5.57 3.37 16.12
CA ASN A 35 4.73 2.69 15.13
C ASN A 35 5.10 1.20 15.08
N SER A 36 4.14 0.33 15.37
CA SER A 36 4.32 -1.12 15.32
C SER A 36 4.08 -1.68 13.92
N PHE A 37 4.17 -2.99 13.77
CA PHE A 37 3.91 -3.68 12.50
C PHE A 37 2.48 -3.43 11.96
N GLU A 38 1.52 -3.22 12.86
CA GLU A 38 0.13 -2.89 12.52
C GLU A 38 0.04 -1.54 11.81
N GLN A 39 0.69 -0.51 12.34
CA GLN A 39 0.76 0.81 11.70
C GLN A 39 1.45 0.72 10.34
N LEU A 40 2.50 -0.09 10.21
CA LEU A 40 3.13 -0.34 8.90
C LEU A 40 2.12 -0.94 7.90
N CYS A 41 1.30 -1.92 8.33
CA CYS A 41 0.27 -2.50 7.48
C CYS A 41 -0.82 -1.47 7.08
N ILE A 42 -1.28 -0.65 8.02
CA ILE A 42 -2.25 0.42 7.78
C ILE A 42 -1.68 1.44 6.79
N ASN A 43 -0.46 1.92 7.02
CA ASN A 43 0.19 2.90 6.17
C ASN A 43 0.50 2.34 4.78
N TYR A 44 0.89 1.07 4.68
CA TYR A 44 1.05 0.40 3.38
C TYR A 44 -0.26 0.31 2.59
N ALA A 45 -1.39 0.03 3.26
CA ALA A 45 -2.70 0.05 2.61
C ALA A 45 -3.06 1.45 2.09
N ASN A 46 -2.78 2.50 2.88
CA ASN A 46 -2.97 3.89 2.46
C ASN A 46 -2.08 4.26 1.27
N GLU A 47 -0.83 3.81 1.25
CA GLU A 47 0.10 4.04 0.15
C GLU A 47 -0.40 3.40 -1.16
N ASN A 48 -0.96 2.19 -1.08
CA ASN A 48 -1.58 1.53 -2.23
C ASN A 48 -2.81 2.31 -2.73
N LEU A 49 -3.62 2.82 -1.81
CA LEU A 49 -4.78 3.65 -2.15
C LEU A 49 -4.35 4.98 -2.80
N GLN A 50 -3.29 5.61 -2.31
CA GLN A 50 -2.69 6.79 -2.93
C GLN A 50 -2.18 6.47 -4.34
N GLN A 51 -1.45 5.36 -4.54
CA GLN A 51 -0.97 4.95 -5.86
C GLN A 51 -2.15 4.71 -6.82
N PHE A 52 -3.24 4.10 -6.34
CA PHE A 52 -4.45 3.93 -7.13
C PHE A 52 -5.02 5.28 -7.60
N PHE A 53 -5.11 6.28 -6.73
CA PHE A 53 -5.58 7.61 -7.10
C PHE A 53 -4.63 8.33 -8.07
N VAL A 54 -3.33 8.27 -7.83
CA VAL A 54 -2.29 8.83 -8.70
C VAL A 54 -2.34 8.21 -10.09
N GLN A 55 -2.45 6.88 -10.17
CA GLN A 55 -2.46 6.18 -11.46
C GLN A 55 -3.80 6.31 -12.17
N HIS A 56 -4.92 6.27 -11.46
CA HIS A 56 -6.24 6.20 -12.07
C HIS A 56 -6.81 7.60 -12.34
N ILE A 57 -6.92 8.45 -11.32
CA ILE A 57 -7.56 9.76 -11.48
C ILE A 57 -6.70 10.68 -12.34
N PHE A 58 -5.43 10.88 -11.98
CA PHE A 58 -4.59 11.85 -12.70
C PHE A 58 -4.30 11.43 -14.15
N LYS A 59 -4.13 10.13 -14.45
CA LYS A 59 -3.92 9.68 -15.83
C LYS A 59 -5.20 9.76 -16.64
N LEU A 60 -6.34 9.35 -16.08
CA LEU A 60 -7.62 9.44 -16.78
C LEU A 60 -7.97 10.90 -17.07
N GLU A 61 -7.84 11.81 -16.10
CA GLU A 61 -8.13 13.23 -16.32
C GLU A 61 -7.28 13.84 -17.44
N GLN A 62 -5.97 13.55 -17.45
CA GLN A 62 -5.08 14.01 -18.53
C GLN A 62 -5.45 13.41 -19.90
N GLU A 63 -5.85 12.14 -19.93
CA GLU A 63 -6.34 11.50 -21.16
C GLU A 63 -7.63 12.14 -21.66
N TYR A 64 -8.57 12.49 -20.76
CA TYR A 64 -9.80 13.21 -21.09
C TYR A 64 -9.51 14.62 -21.63
N TYR A 65 -8.65 15.40 -20.97
CA TYR A 65 -8.29 16.73 -21.47
C TYR A 65 -7.64 16.69 -22.85
N THR A 66 -6.78 15.69 -23.10
CA THR A 66 -6.16 15.46 -24.41
C THR A 66 -7.20 15.12 -25.48
N LYS A 67 -8.16 14.25 -25.16
CA LYS A 67 -9.24 13.85 -26.09
C LYS A 67 -10.16 15.01 -26.45
N GLU A 68 -10.47 15.88 -25.48
CA GLU A 68 -11.33 17.05 -25.67
C GLU A 68 -10.59 18.25 -26.31
N GLY A 69 -9.28 18.13 -26.57
CA GLY A 69 -8.47 19.21 -27.14
C GLY A 69 -8.33 20.42 -26.20
N ILE A 70 -8.49 20.21 -24.89
CA ILE A 70 -8.37 21.27 -23.89
C ILE A 70 -6.89 21.58 -23.71
N ASN A 71 -6.51 22.84 -23.93
CA ASN A 71 -5.15 23.29 -23.71
C ASN A 71 -4.85 23.30 -22.20
N TRP A 72 -4.17 22.26 -21.73
CA TRP A 72 -3.84 22.02 -20.34
C TRP A 72 -2.34 21.74 -20.19
N SER A 73 -1.77 22.18 -19.06
CA SER A 73 -0.39 21.88 -18.69
C SER A 73 -0.35 20.68 -17.76
N ASN A 74 0.37 19.62 -18.14
CA ASN A 74 0.53 18.43 -17.29
C ASN A 74 0.98 18.82 -15.87
N ILE A 75 0.20 18.38 -14.88
CA ILE A 75 0.55 18.56 -13.48
C ILE A 75 1.50 17.43 -13.09
N PRO A 76 2.72 17.74 -12.60
CA PRO A 76 3.60 16.73 -12.06
C PRO A 76 2.99 16.15 -10.78
N PHE A 77 2.97 14.83 -10.66
CA PHE A 77 2.57 14.13 -9.45
C PHE A 77 3.78 13.44 -8.81
N ILE A 78 3.67 13.18 -7.51
CA ILE A 78 4.65 12.40 -6.77
C ILE A 78 4.26 10.93 -6.90
N ASP A 79 5.09 10.15 -7.60
CA ASP A 79 4.91 8.70 -7.70
C ASP A 79 5.49 8.03 -6.45
N ASN A 80 4.69 7.17 -5.85
CA ASN A 80 5.06 6.40 -4.66
C ASN A 80 5.38 4.93 -4.94
N GLN A 81 5.49 4.54 -6.22
CA GLN A 81 5.78 3.16 -6.63
C GLN A 81 7.06 2.61 -5.97
N ASP A 82 8.10 3.43 -5.81
CA ASP A 82 9.35 3.00 -5.15
C ASP A 82 9.15 2.62 -3.68
N ILE A 83 8.20 3.26 -2.99
CA ILE A 83 7.83 2.95 -1.61
C ILE A 83 7.09 1.61 -1.58
N LEU A 84 6.10 1.43 -2.44
CA LEU A 84 5.33 0.18 -2.54
C LEU A 84 6.19 -1.02 -2.91
N ASP A 85 7.10 -0.83 -3.86
CA ASP A 85 8.09 -1.81 -4.28
C ASP A 85 8.99 -2.25 -3.13
N MET A 86 9.42 -1.30 -2.30
CA MET A 86 10.26 -1.57 -1.14
C MET A 86 9.49 -2.30 -0.04
N ILE A 87 8.23 -1.94 0.22
CA ILE A 87 7.46 -2.53 1.32
C ILE A 87 6.95 -3.94 0.94
N GLY A 88 6.36 -4.12 -0.25
CA GLY A 88 5.61 -5.35 -0.55
C GLY A 88 5.52 -5.81 -2.01
N LEU A 89 5.92 -5.02 -3.02
CA LEU A 89 5.69 -5.39 -4.42
C LEU A 89 6.89 -6.04 -5.14
N LYS A 90 8.14 -5.66 -4.84
CA LYS A 90 9.33 -6.24 -5.50
C LYS A 90 9.98 -7.36 -4.68
N PRO A 91 10.76 -8.27 -5.30
CA PRO A 91 11.52 -9.27 -4.55
C PRO A 91 12.44 -8.62 -3.52
N LEU A 92 12.69 -9.33 -2.42
CA LEU A 92 13.50 -8.82 -1.29
C LEU A 92 12.93 -7.50 -0.72
N ASN A 93 11.60 -7.37 -0.72
CA ASN A 93 10.89 -6.30 -0.03
C ASN A 93 10.84 -6.54 1.49
N LEU A 94 10.42 -5.52 2.22
CA LEU A 94 10.31 -5.54 3.68
C LEU A 94 9.50 -6.74 4.19
N PHE A 95 8.31 -6.99 3.65
CA PHE A 95 7.49 -8.13 4.10
C PHE A 95 8.14 -9.49 3.84
N SER A 96 8.88 -9.62 2.73
CA SER A 96 9.61 -10.84 2.40
C SER A 96 10.76 -11.07 3.37
N LEU A 97 11.48 -10.01 3.75
CA LEU A 97 12.55 -10.08 4.73
C LEU A 97 12.02 -10.41 6.14
N ILE A 98 10.86 -9.86 6.51
CA ILE A 98 10.16 -10.21 7.76
C ILE A 98 9.76 -11.69 7.75
N ASP A 99 9.13 -12.15 6.67
CA ASP A 99 8.68 -13.55 6.54
C ASP A 99 9.87 -14.53 6.61
N GLU A 100 10.98 -14.22 5.92
CA GLU A 100 12.20 -15.03 5.97
C GLU A 100 12.80 -15.08 7.39
N GLU A 101 12.96 -13.91 8.03
CA GLU A 101 13.60 -13.84 9.35
C GLU A 101 12.75 -14.49 10.45
N SER A 102 11.42 -14.34 10.37
CA SER A 102 10.48 -14.93 11.33
C SER A 102 10.51 -16.47 11.33
N LYS A 103 10.89 -17.08 10.21
CA LYS A 103 11.06 -18.53 10.05
C LYS A 103 12.47 -19.00 10.36
N PHE A 104 13.43 -18.08 10.52
CA PHE A 104 14.83 -18.43 10.74
C PHE A 104 15.03 -18.89 12.19
N PRO A 105 15.62 -20.08 12.45
CA PRO A 105 15.74 -20.63 13.81
C PRO A 105 16.52 -19.77 14.81
N LYS A 106 17.32 -18.82 14.32
CA LYS A 106 18.09 -17.85 15.13
C LYS A 106 17.80 -16.41 14.71
N GLY A 107 16.63 -16.16 14.13
CA GLY A 107 16.21 -14.84 13.70
C GLY A 107 16.03 -13.89 14.89
N THR A 108 16.45 -12.65 14.73
CA THR A 108 16.29 -11.58 15.74
C THR A 108 15.90 -10.28 15.05
N ASP A 109 15.27 -9.37 15.79
CA ASP A 109 14.93 -8.04 15.27
C ASP A 109 16.17 -7.29 14.76
N PHE A 110 17.33 -7.50 15.41
CA PHE A 110 18.59 -6.88 15.00
C PHE A 110 19.13 -7.45 13.68
N SER A 111 19.08 -8.77 13.49
CA SER A 111 19.49 -9.41 12.24
C SER A 111 18.53 -9.06 11.10
N MET A 112 17.23 -8.97 11.38
CA MET A 112 16.22 -8.42 10.44
C MET A 112 16.59 -7.00 10.00
N LEU A 113 16.81 -6.10 10.95
CA LEU A 113 17.15 -4.70 10.68
C LEU A 113 18.44 -4.58 9.88
N SER A 114 19.43 -5.42 10.18
CA SER A 114 20.69 -5.48 9.44
C SER A 114 20.49 -5.92 7.99
N LYS A 115 19.68 -6.95 7.74
CA LYS A 115 19.31 -7.40 6.38
C LYS A 115 18.59 -6.29 5.61
N LEU A 116 17.60 -5.65 6.23
CA LEU A 116 16.82 -4.55 5.65
C LEU A 116 17.71 -3.40 5.24
N HIS A 117 18.57 -2.92 6.14
CA HIS A 117 19.53 -1.87 5.83
C HIS A 117 20.46 -2.29 4.69
N ASN A 118 21.06 -3.47 4.74
CA ASN A 118 21.96 -3.93 3.68
C ASN A 118 21.29 -3.97 2.30
N GLN A 119 20.01 -4.36 2.25
CA GLN A 119 19.23 -4.44 1.02
C GLN A 119 18.76 -3.08 0.50
N HIS A 120 18.42 -2.13 1.39
CA HIS A 120 17.76 -0.87 1.02
C HIS A 120 18.58 0.40 1.30
N ASN A 121 19.81 0.31 1.82
CA ASN A 121 20.69 1.43 2.19
C ASN A 121 20.99 2.44 1.05
N LYS A 122 20.76 2.06 -0.21
CA LYS A 122 21.00 2.93 -1.38
C LYS A 122 19.77 3.71 -1.83
N LYS A 123 18.58 3.44 -1.27
CA LYS A 123 17.36 4.15 -1.61
C LYS A 123 17.12 5.26 -0.57
N ASN A 124 16.83 6.48 -1.03
CA ASN A 124 16.47 7.63 -0.18
C ASN A 124 15.22 7.39 0.69
N THR A 125 14.54 6.27 0.48
CA THR A 125 13.32 5.84 1.18
C THR A 125 13.59 5.24 2.56
N VAL A 126 14.79 4.69 2.80
CA VAL A 126 15.16 4.09 4.10
C VAL A 126 16.32 4.88 4.68
N SER A 127 16.03 5.68 5.71
CA SER A 127 17.06 6.38 6.48
C SER A 127 17.44 5.55 7.70
N LYS A 128 18.75 5.43 7.97
CA LYS A 128 19.20 4.90 9.27
C LYS A 128 18.70 5.83 10.37
N THR A 129 18.08 5.25 11.40
CA THR A 129 17.71 5.98 12.62
C THR A 129 18.96 6.68 13.17
N LYS A 130 18.89 8.01 13.33
CA LYS A 130 19.85 8.73 14.18
C LYS A 130 19.51 8.36 15.62
N ILE A 131 20.31 7.49 16.22
CA ILE A 131 20.30 7.27 17.67
C ILE A 131 20.99 8.47 18.31
#